data_AF-A0A4Q6AJQ8-F1
#
_entry.id   AF-A0A4Q6AJQ8-F1
#
_cell.length_a   1.000
_cell.length_b   1.000
_cell.length_c   1.000
_cell.angle_alpha   90.00
_cell.angle_beta   90.00
_cell.angle_gamma   90.00
#
_symmetry.space_group_name_H-M   'P 1'
#
loop_
_entity.id
_entity.type
_entity.pdbx_description
1 polymer ?
#
loop_
_entity_poly.entity_id
_entity_poly.type
_entity_poly.pdbx_seq_one_letter_code
_entity_poly.pdbx_strand_id
1 'polypeptide(L)' 'MTEVFIKYHWQEESITFYVHYTDGWAVRQLEISARGKVYLTEEHPAAGDSELSDQPLSKSDFSEGHFISRDDFERAWKEA' A
#
# COMPACT_ATOMS: atom_id res chain seq x y z
N MET A 1 -1.66 -8.82 17.16
CA MET A 1 -1.77 -8.39 15.76
C MET A 1 -1.02 -7.08 15.64
N THR A 2 0.08 -7.07 14.91
CA THR A 2 0.91 -5.88 14.70
C THR A 2 0.50 -5.24 13.37
N GLU A 3 0.02 -4.00 13.43
CA GLU A 3 -0.33 -3.21 12.25
C GLU A 3 0.81 -2.28 11.85
N VAL A 4 1.13 -2.22 10.57
CA VAL A 4 2.13 -1.31 10.01
C VAL A 4 1.58 -0.68 8.74
N PHE A 5 1.75 0.64 8.60
CA PHE A 5 1.26 1.41 7.45
C PHE A 5 2.44 2.06 6.76
N ILE A 6 2.52 1.87 5.45
CA ILE A 6 3.62 2.35 4.62
C ILE A 6 3.07 3.24 3.51
N LYS A 7 3.81 4.29 3.18
CA LYS A 7 3.68 5.07 1.95
C LYS A 7 5.01 5.11 1.23
N TYR A 8 5.04 4.75 -0.04
CA TYR A 8 6.22 4.95 -0.88
C TYR A 8 5.83 5.35 -2.30
N HIS A 9 6.76 5.98 -3.00
CA HIS A 9 6.57 6.42 -4.39
C HIS A 9 7.55 5.70 -5.30
N TRP A 10 7.02 4.93 -6.25
CA TRP A 10 7.82 4.29 -7.29
C TRP A 10 8.00 5.25 -8.46
N GLN A 11 9.22 5.76 -8.60
CA GLN A 11 9.56 6.83 -9.55
C GLN A 11 9.39 6.41 -11.01
N GLU A 12 9.70 5.15 -11.36
CA GLU A 12 9.72 4.69 -12.75
C GLU A 12 8.34 4.75 -13.40
N GLU A 13 7.30 4.36 -12.67
CA GLU A 13 5.91 4.40 -13.15
C GLU A 13 5.10 5.57 -12.60
N SER A 14 5.72 6.41 -11.75
CA SER A 14 5.07 7.51 -11.04
C SER A 14 3.81 7.07 -10.28
N ILE A 15 3.94 5.97 -9.53
CA ILE A 15 2.87 5.38 -8.72
C ILE A 15 3.18 5.61 -7.25
N THR A 16 2.21 6.11 -6.50
CA THR A 16 2.28 6.18 -5.03
C THR A 16 1.50 5.03 -4.43
N PHE A 17 2.18 4.21 -3.63
CA PHE A 17 1.59 3.09 -2.93
C PHE A 17 1.36 3.45 -1.47
N TYR A 18 0.19 3.07 -0.97
CA TYR A 18 -0.11 2.99 0.44
C TYR A 18 -0.41 1.53 0.75
N VAL A 19 0.30 0.94 1.72
CA VAL A 19 0.13 -0.48 2.05
C VAL A 19 -0.09 -0.62 3.55
N HIS A 20 -1.13 -1.37 3.91
CA HIS A 20 -1.41 -1.78 5.28
C HIS A 20 -0.97 -3.24 5.45
N TYR A 21 0.01 -3.44 6.32
CA TYR A 21 0.49 -4.76 6.72
C TYR A 21 -0.10 -5.15 8.07
N THR A 22 -0.53 -6.41 8.17
CA THR A 22 -0.95 -7.08 9.39
C THR A 22 -0.06 -8.30 9.61
N ASP A 23 0.59 -8.37 10.76
CA ASP A 23 1.52 -9.46 11.12
C ASP A 23 2.58 -9.73 10.03
N GLY A 24 2.99 -8.65 9.35
CA GLY A 24 4.02 -8.66 8.30
C GLY A 24 3.52 -8.91 6.87
N TRP A 25 2.22 -9.14 6.66
CA TRP A 25 1.63 -9.39 5.33
C TRP A 25 0.67 -8.28 4.90
N ALA A 26 0.68 -7.92 3.62
CA ALA A 26 -0.20 -6.88 3.11
C ALA A 26 -1.65 -7.38 3.10
N VAL A 27 -2.55 -6.59 3.68
CA VAL A 27 -4.00 -6.89 3.72
C VAL A 27 -4.84 -5.85 2.99
N ARG A 28 -4.30 -4.64 2.81
CA ARG A 28 -4.88 -3.57 1.98
C ARG A 28 -3.77 -2.80 1.26
N GLN A 29 -4.01 -2.45 0.00
CA GLN A 29 -3.12 -1.63 -0.80
C GLN A 29 -3.93 -0.64 -1.64
N LEU A 30 -3.45 0.60 -1.68
CA LEU A 30 -3.96 1.66 -2.54
C LEU A 30 -2.82 2.15 -3.43
N GLU A 31 -3.08 2.16 -4.72
CA GLU A 31 -2.18 2.69 -5.74
C GLU A 31 -2.77 3.98 -6.29
N ILE A 32 -1.97 5.04 -6.36
CA ILE A 32 -2.37 6.32 -6.93
C ILE A 32 -1.40 6.67 -8.05
N SER A 33 -1.93 6.80 -9.26
CA SER A 33 -1.18 7.19 -10.46
C SER A 33 -1.97 8.21 -11.29
N ALA A 34 -1.39 8.67 -12.41
CA ALA A 34 -2.09 9.51 -13.37
C ALA A 34 -3.32 8.82 -14.01
N ARG A 35 -3.39 7.48 -13.98
CA ARG A 35 -4.53 6.70 -14.51
C ARG A 35 -5.71 6.62 -13.55
N GLY A 36 -5.52 7.04 -12.30
CA GLY A 36 -6.52 6.97 -11.25
C GLY A 36 -6.02 6.20 -10.04
N LYS A 37 -6.96 5.61 -9.32
CA LYS A 37 -6.72 4.92 -8.06
C LYS A 37 -7.13 3.45 -8.18
N VAL A 38 -6.33 2.56 -7.61
CA VAL A 38 -6.61 1.13 -7.55
C VAL A 38 -6.61 0.69 -6.09
N TYR A 39 -7.63 -0.07 -5.71
CA TYR A 39 -7.79 -0.59 -4.36
C TYR A 39 -7.71 -2.10 -4.39
N LEU A 40 -6.89 -2.63 -3.51
CA LEU A 40 -6.61 -4.05 -3.40
C LEU A 40 -6.78 -4.45 -1.94
N THR A 41 -7.42 -5.59 -1.74
CA THR A 41 -7.70 -6.16 -0.41
C THR A 41 -7.50 -7.67 -0.48
N GLU A 42 -7.48 -8.38 0.64
CA GLU A 42 -7.42 -9.85 0.62
C GLU A 42 -8.60 -10.49 -0.13
N GLU A 43 -9.78 -9.86 -0.11
CA GLU A 43 -10.98 -10.32 -0.83
C GLU A 43 -10.92 -10.02 -2.33
N HIS A 44 -10.21 -8.95 -2.70
CA HIS A 44 -10.01 -8.48 -4.06
C HIS A 44 -8.53 -8.17 -4.30
N PRO A 45 -7.67 -9.20 -4.41
CA PRO A 45 -6.22 -9.03 -4.40
C PRO A 45 -5.64 -8.58 -5.73
N ALA A 46 -6.44 -8.51 -6.80
CA ALA A 46 -6.00 -8.08 -8.11
C ALA A 46 -7.07 -7.22 -8.80
N ALA A 47 -6.62 -6.21 -9.55
CA ALA A 47 -7.48 -5.34 -10.35
C ALA A 47 -6.71 -4.82 -11.57
N GLY A 48 -7.06 -5.31 -12.76
CA GLY A 48 -6.32 -4.98 -13.98
C GLY A 48 -4.91 -5.57 -13.94
N ASP A 49 -3.91 -4.72 -14.09
CA ASP A 49 -2.48 -5.09 -14.03
C ASP A 49 -1.89 -4.96 -12.61
N SER A 50 -2.70 -4.53 -11.63
CA SER A 50 -2.27 -4.32 -10.24
C SER A 50 -2.60 -5.53 -9.36
N GLU A 51 -1.69 -5.88 -8.47
CA GLU A 51 -1.82 -6.98 -7.51
C GLU A 51 -1.40 -6.56 -6.09
N LEU A 52 -2.11 -7.06 -5.08
CA LEU A 52 -1.81 -6.85 -3.67
C LEU A 52 -0.42 -7.42 -3.39
N SER A 53 0.42 -6.64 -2.70
CA SER A 53 1.79 -7.07 -2.40
C SER A 53 1.83 -8.48 -1.79
N ASP A 54 2.48 -9.39 -2.50
CA ASP A 54 2.72 -10.78 -2.10
C ASP A 54 4.01 -10.94 -1.28
N GLN A 55 4.71 -9.83 -1.01
CA GLN A 55 5.96 -9.81 -0.26
C GLN A 55 5.72 -9.42 1.20
N PRO A 56 6.35 -10.13 2.15
CA PRO A 56 6.27 -9.74 3.55
C PRO A 56 7.08 -8.46 3.81
N LEU A 57 6.62 -7.66 4.76
CA LEU A 57 7.25 -6.38 5.15
C LEU A 57 8.76 -6.53 5.46
N SER A 58 9.16 -7.67 6.02
CA SER A 58 10.56 -7.97 6.37
C SER A 58 11.50 -8.15 5.17
N LYS A 59 10.95 -8.32 3.97
CA LYS A 59 11.69 -8.39 2.71
C LYS A 59 11.68 -7.08 1.94
N SER A 60 10.86 -6.12 2.36
CA SER A 60 10.78 -4.79 1.76
C SER A 60 11.89 -3.88 2.30
N ASP A 61 12.51 -3.10 1.42
CA ASP A 61 13.57 -2.16 1.77
C ASP A 61 13.00 -0.77 2.12
N PHE A 62 12.17 -0.72 3.16
CA PHE A 62 11.55 0.54 3.60
C PHE A 62 12.38 1.20 4.71
N SER A 63 12.83 2.43 4.46
CA SER A 63 13.38 3.33 5.49
C SER A 63 12.29 3.97 6.37
N GLU A 64 12.68 4.53 7.52
CA GLU A 64 11.77 5.19 8.49
C GLU A 64 10.83 6.22 7.88
N GLY A 65 11.27 6.94 6.84
CA GLY A 65 10.46 7.95 6.14
C GLY A 65 9.27 7.40 5.35
N HIS A 66 9.20 6.09 5.14
CA HIS A 66 8.06 5.45 4.49
C HIS A 66 6.93 5.09 5.45
N PHE A 67 7.21 5.01 6.76
CA PHE A 67 6.21 4.62 7.74
C PHE A 67 5.28 5.80 8.01
N ILE A 68 3.98 5.55 7.93
CA ILE A 68 2.95 6.56 8.14
C ILE A 68 2.01 6.14 9.27
N SER A 69 1.22 7.09 9.77
CA SER A 69 0.18 6.76 10.74
C SER A 69 -0.98 6.04 10.07
N ARG A 70 -1.76 5.29 10.86
CA ARG A 70 -3.05 4.75 10.44
C ARG A 70 -3.97 5.85 9.90
N ASP A 71 -4.01 7.00 10.55
CA ASP A 71 -4.89 8.11 10.14
C ASP A 71 -4.51 8.66 8.77
N ASP A 72 -3.20 8.73 8.45
CA ASP A 72 -2.74 9.13 7.12
C ASP A 72 -3.14 8.11 6.04
N PHE A 73 -3.04 6.81 6.35
CA PHE A 73 -3.49 5.75 5.46
C PHE A 73 -5.00 5.83 5.23
N GLU A 74 -5.80 5.88 6.30
CA GLU A 74 -7.26 5.93 6.23
C GLU A 74 -7.77 7.20 5.54
N ARG A 75 -7.05 8.33 5.69
CA ARG A 75 -7.34 9.55 4.92
C ARG A 75 -7.11 9.31 3.43
N ALA A 76 -5.96 8.77 3.04
CA ALA A 76 -5.68 8.45 1.65
C ALA A 76 -6.68 7.44 1.06
N TRP A 77 -7.12 6.47 1.87
CA TRP A 77 -8.09 5.45 1.51
C TRP A 77 -9.51 6.00 1.30
N LYS A 78 -9.93 7.01 2.07
CA LYS A 78 -11.28 7.61 1.99
C LYS A 78 -11.39 8.75 0.98
N GLU A 79 -10.32 9.49 0.74
CA GLU A 79 -10.27 10.62 -0.21
C GLU A 79 -10.16 10.16 -1.68
N ALA A 80 -10.53 8.91 -1.96
CA ALA A 80 -10.19 8.21 -3.17
C ALA A 80 -11.42 7.68 -3.92
#